data_AF-A0A816P124-F1
#
_entry.id   AF-A0A816P124-F1
#
_cell.length_a   1.000
_cell.length_b   1.000
_cell.length_c   1.000
_cell.angle_alpha   90.00
_cell.angle_beta   90.00
_cell.angle_gamma   90.00
#
_symmetry.space_group_name_H-M   'P 1'
#
loop_
_entity.id
_entity.type
_entity.pdbx_description
1 polymer ?
#
loop_
_entity_poly.entity_id
_entity_poly.type
_entity_poly.pdbx_seq_one_letter_code
_entity_poly.pdbx_strand_id
1 'polypeptide(L)'
;MYRSYPNVLPVANRYLGHKIFLKEQADHQSHVKNARSVLNLSESSEQFKFSPSVRQKQTREHGLAMIKQENERLRMRMTKTESQVDTHNHYVLHSLNISKRQREKAQHETELERLKKQLGRVRTSYPVRQYQEDFAKNKNVQNRLTRYPLKIK
;
A
#
# COMPACT_ATOMS: atom_id res chain seq x y z
N MET A 1 -39.27 20.52 -16.54
CA MET A 1 -37.79 20.61 -16.64
C MET A 1 -37.18 19.39 -15.97
N TYR A 2 -36.60 18.47 -16.75
CA TYR A 2 -35.96 17.27 -16.21
C TYR A 2 -34.64 17.69 -15.55
N ARG A 3 -34.59 17.71 -14.21
CA ARG A 3 -33.33 17.92 -13.47
C ARG A 3 -32.48 16.67 -13.67
N SER A 4 -31.52 16.72 -14.59
CA SER A 4 -30.45 15.73 -14.63
C SER A 4 -29.62 15.91 -13.36
N TYR A 5 -29.85 15.05 -12.36
CA TYR A 5 -28.97 14.98 -11.21
C TYR A 5 -27.54 14.76 -11.71
N PRO A 6 -26.51 15.45 -11.17
CA PRO A 6 -25.14 15.07 -11.47
C PRO A 6 -24.98 13.61 -11.07
N ASN A 7 -24.59 12.76 -12.02
CA ASN A 7 -24.35 11.35 -11.76
C ASN A 7 -23.37 11.26 -10.60
N VAL A 8 -23.89 10.89 -9.42
CA VAL A 8 -23.07 10.67 -8.24
C VAL A 8 -22.24 9.44 -8.58
N LEU A 9 -20.98 9.66 -8.95
CA LEU A 9 -20.08 8.55 -9.24
C LEU A 9 -20.09 7.66 -8.01
N PRO A 10 -20.27 6.33 -8.17
CA PRO A 10 -20.51 5.41 -7.05
C PRO A 10 -19.32 5.35 -6.07
N VAL A 11 -18.19 5.98 -6.39
CA VAL A 11 -16.99 5.94 -5.59
C VAL A 11 -16.28 7.31 -5.59
N ALA A 12 -16.03 7.87 -4.40
CA ALA A 12 -15.23 9.09 -4.23
C ALA A 12 -13.72 8.86 -4.50
N ASN A 13 -13.25 7.61 -4.44
CA ASN A 13 -11.87 7.23 -4.71
C ASN A 13 -11.60 7.09 -6.22
N ARG A 14 -10.68 7.91 -6.75
CA ARG A 14 -10.26 7.91 -8.17
C ARG A 14 -9.76 6.57 -8.67
N TYR A 15 -9.04 5.80 -7.85
CA TYR A 15 -8.50 4.50 -8.25
C TYR A 15 -9.61 3.47 -8.50
N LEU A 16 -10.60 3.43 -7.61
CA LEU A 16 -11.74 2.54 -7.72
C LEU A 16 -12.66 2.98 -8.88
N GLY A 17 -12.85 4.28 -9.08
CA GLY A 17 -13.54 4.81 -10.26
C GLY A 17 -12.86 4.41 -11.58
N HIS A 18 -11.53 4.47 -11.64
CA HIS A 18 -10.79 4.03 -12.83
C HIS A 18 -10.94 2.53 -13.10
N LYS A 19 -10.91 1.69 -12.07
CA LYS A 19 -11.16 0.24 -12.21
C LYS A 19 -12.56 -0.06 -12.75
N ILE A 20 -13.57 0.64 -12.26
CA ILE A 20 -14.97 0.49 -12.73
C ILE A 20 -15.05 0.92 -14.20
N PHE A 21 -14.48 2.06 -14.56
CA PHE A 21 -14.45 2.54 -15.93
C PHE A 21 -13.79 1.54 -16.89
N LEU A 22 -12.64 0.97 -16.52
CA LEU A 22 -11.97 -0.04 -17.34
C LEU A 22 -12.81 -1.29 -17.53
N LYS A 23 -13.54 -1.71 -16.49
CA LYS A 23 -14.46 -2.84 -16.56
C LYS A 23 -15.62 -2.55 -17.51
N GLU A 24 -16.28 -1.40 -17.36
CA GLU A 24 -17.39 -0.98 -18.23
C GLU A 24 -16.94 -0.85 -19.70
N GLN A 25 -15.73 -0.34 -19.93
CA GLN A 25 -15.15 -0.25 -21.27
C GLN A 25 -14.90 -1.64 -21.87
N ALA A 26 -14.38 -2.58 -21.08
CA ALA A 26 -14.17 -3.96 -21.52
C ALA A 26 -15.51 -4.66 -21.81
N ASP A 27 -16.50 -4.47 -20.94
CA ASP A 27 -17.85 -5.03 -21.10
C ASP A 27 -18.51 -4.47 -22.37
N HIS A 28 -18.43 -3.15 -22.60
CA HIS A 28 -18.90 -2.52 -23.84
C HIS A 28 -18.20 -3.10 -25.08
N GLN A 29 -16.87 -3.21 -25.07
CA GLN A 29 -16.13 -3.79 -26.20
C GLN A 29 -16.54 -5.24 -26.47
N SER A 30 -16.79 -6.02 -25.41
CA SER A 30 -17.30 -7.38 -25.55
C SER A 30 -18.70 -7.40 -26.18
N HIS A 31 -19.57 -6.47 -25.77
CA HIS A 31 -20.92 -6.36 -26.29
C HIS A 31 -20.94 -5.95 -27.76
N VAL A 32 -20.09 -5.00 -28.15
CA VAL A 32 -19.93 -4.58 -29.55
C VAL A 32 -19.37 -5.72 -30.41
N LYS A 33 -18.40 -6.49 -29.91
CA LYS A 33 -17.87 -7.65 -30.64
C LYS A 33 -18.91 -8.76 -30.81
N ASN A 34 -19.76 -8.97 -29.80
CA ASN A 34 -20.77 -10.02 -29.80
C ASN A 34 -22.10 -9.59 -30.43
N ALA A 35 -22.28 -8.29 -30.72
CA ALA A 35 -23.44 -7.77 -31.40
C ALA A 35 -23.50 -8.33 -32.82
N ARG A 36 -24.42 -9.27 -33.06
CA ARG A 36 -24.72 -9.77 -34.40
C ARG A 36 -25.37 -8.66 -35.20
N SER A 37 -24.92 -8.46 -36.44
CA SER A 37 -25.64 -7.59 -37.37
C SER A 37 -27.03 -8.17 -37.61
N VAL A 38 -28.07 -7.36 -37.42
CA VAL A 38 -29.48 -7.75 -37.66
C VAL A 38 -29.71 -8.11 -39.14
N LEU A 39 -28.81 -7.69 -40.03
CA LEU A 39 -28.80 -8.03 -41.43
C LEU A 39 -27.92 -9.27 -41.67
N ASN A 40 -28.51 -10.35 -42.15
CA ASN A 40 -27.80 -11.53 -42.64
C ASN A 40 -27.15 -11.20 -43.99
N LEU A 41 -25.92 -10.69 -43.97
CA LEU A 41 -25.09 -10.51 -45.17
C LEU A 41 -24.30 -11.80 -45.44
N SER A 42 -24.98 -12.92 -45.65
CA SER A 42 -24.32 -14.20 -45.96
C SER A 42 -23.94 -14.35 -47.44
N GLU A 43 -24.35 -13.43 -48.32
CA GLU A 43 -24.22 -13.65 -49.78
C GLU A 43 -23.64 -12.48 -50.60
N SER A 44 -23.09 -11.41 -50.01
CA SER A 44 -22.48 -10.32 -50.82
C SER A 44 -21.15 -9.76 -50.29
N SER A 45 -20.34 -10.59 -49.60
CA SER A 45 -19.21 -10.15 -48.79
C SER A 45 -17.99 -9.57 -49.52
N GLU A 46 -18.05 -9.32 -50.84
CA GLU A 46 -16.89 -8.76 -51.56
C GLU A 46 -17.06 -7.35 -52.10
N GLN A 47 -18.28 -6.82 -52.24
CA GLN A 47 -18.48 -5.58 -53.03
C GLN A 47 -18.79 -4.29 -52.24
N PHE A 48 -19.06 -4.35 -50.93
CA PHE A 48 -19.30 -3.15 -50.13
C PHE A 48 -18.24 -2.95 -49.04
N LYS A 49 -16.98 -3.02 -49.42
CA LYS A 49 -15.95 -2.30 -48.66
C LYS A 49 -16.20 -0.82 -48.92
N PHE A 50 -16.96 -0.16 -48.03
CA PHE A 50 -17.05 1.30 -47.99
C PHE A 50 -15.63 1.84 -47.77
N SER A 51 -14.89 2.08 -48.85
CA SER A 51 -13.65 2.82 -48.77
C SER A 51 -14.05 4.25 -48.38
N PRO A 52 -13.63 4.76 -47.20
CA PRO A 52 -13.94 6.12 -46.84
C PRO A 52 -13.43 7.03 -47.95
N SER A 53 -14.24 8.03 -48.31
CA SER A 53 -13.88 8.96 -49.39
C SER A 53 -12.50 9.55 -49.11
N VAL A 54 -11.72 9.82 -50.15
CA VAL A 54 -10.35 10.33 -50.02
C VAL A 54 -10.30 11.54 -49.08
N ARG A 55 -11.32 12.40 -49.11
CA ARG A 55 -11.49 13.54 -48.19
C ARG A 55 -11.62 13.12 -46.73
N GLN A 56 -12.41 12.10 -46.42
CA GLN A 56 -12.56 11.60 -45.05
C GLN A 56 -11.24 11.03 -44.51
N LYS A 57 -10.45 10.34 -45.35
CA LYS A 57 -9.12 9.86 -44.97
C LYS A 57 -8.17 11.04 -44.69
N GLN A 58 -8.14 12.03 -45.57
CA GLN A 58 -7.32 13.23 -45.41
C GLN A 58 -7.69 14.04 -44.15
N THR A 59 -8.98 14.20 -43.84
CA THR A 59 -9.41 14.89 -42.61
C THR A 59 -8.97 14.13 -41.35
N ARG A 60 -9.07 12.80 -41.36
CA ARG A 60 -8.61 11.97 -40.24
C ARG A 60 -7.09 12.02 -40.08
N GLU A 61 -6.34 11.93 -41.17
CA GLU A 61 -4.88 12.02 -41.16
C GLU A 61 -4.40 13.40 -40.68
N HIS A 62 -5.04 14.48 -41.14
CA HIS A 62 -4.78 15.83 -40.67
C HIS A 62 -5.08 15.98 -39.17
N GLY A 63 -6.21 15.44 -38.70
CA GLY A 63 -6.55 15.43 -37.27
C GLY A 63 -5.51 14.68 -36.42
N LEU A 64 -5.04 13.52 -36.90
CA LEU A 64 -4.00 12.75 -36.23
C LEU A 64 -2.64 13.46 -36.25
N ALA A 65 -2.30 14.14 -37.33
CA ALA A 65 -1.08 14.94 -37.44
C ALA A 65 -1.08 16.10 -36.43
N MET A 66 -2.21 16.82 -36.32
CA MET A 66 -2.39 17.89 -35.33
C MET A 66 -2.25 17.38 -33.90
N ILE A 67 -2.87 16.24 -33.58
CA ILE A 67 -2.75 15.62 -32.25
C ILE A 67 -1.31 15.21 -31.95
N LYS A 68 -0.59 14.63 -32.92
CA LYS A 68 0.81 14.25 -32.75
C LYS A 68 1.70 15.47 -32.48
N GLN A 69 1.53 16.53 -33.26
CA GLN A 69 2.29 17.77 -33.09
C GLN A 69 2.02 18.40 -31.72
N GLU A 70 0.76 18.43 -31.28
CA GLU A 70 0.41 18.97 -29.97
C GLU A 70 0.95 18.11 -28.82
N ASN A 71 0.92 16.77 -28.97
CA ASN A 71 1.51 15.85 -27.99
C ASN A 71 3.03 16.03 -27.89
N GLU A 72 3.73 16.23 -29.00
CA GLU A 72 5.17 16.54 -28.99
C GLU A 72 5.45 17.88 -28.31
N ARG A 73 4.66 18.91 -28.62
CA ARG A 73 4.75 20.22 -27.97
C ARG A 73 4.53 20.14 -26.46
N LEU A 74 3.51 19.38 -26.04
CA LEU A 74 3.22 19.12 -24.63
C LEU A 74 4.35 18.31 -23.98
N ARG A 75 4.89 17.29 -24.65
CA ARG A 75 6.02 16.50 -24.15
C ARG A 75 7.24 17.39 -23.91
N MET A 76 7.58 18.25 -24.85
CA MET A 76 8.71 19.19 -24.73
C MET A 76 8.50 20.22 -23.61
N ARG A 77 7.25 20.61 -23.32
CA ARG A 77 6.91 21.46 -22.17
C ARG A 77 7.00 20.69 -20.85
N MET A 78 6.52 19.45 -20.81
CA MET A 78 6.56 18.58 -19.62
C MET A 78 7.98 18.13 -19.26
N THR A 79 8.87 17.92 -20.23
CA THR A 79 10.27 17.55 -19.96
C THR A 79 11.09 18.69 -19.37
N LYS A 80 10.66 19.95 -19.52
CA LYS A 80 11.29 21.12 -18.88
C LYS A 80 10.80 21.36 -17.46
N THR A 81 9.68 20.76 -17.06
CA THR A 81 9.23 20.75 -15.68
C THR A 81 9.76 19.49 -15.03
N GLU A 82 10.89 19.59 -14.32
CA GLU A 82 11.43 18.51 -13.47
C GLU A 82 10.49 18.08 -12.33
N SER A 83 9.27 18.63 -12.26
CA SER A 83 8.23 18.13 -11.39
C SER A 83 7.66 16.85 -11.98
N GLN A 84 8.38 15.74 -11.78
CA GLN A 84 7.74 14.46 -11.52
C GLN A 84 6.58 14.76 -10.59
N VAL A 85 5.34 14.47 -11.00
CA VAL A 85 4.21 14.53 -10.07
C VAL A 85 4.59 13.55 -8.99
N ASP A 86 5.04 14.07 -7.85
CA ASP A 86 5.55 13.31 -6.73
C ASP A 86 4.35 12.60 -6.12
N THR A 87 3.99 11.47 -6.72
CA THR A 87 2.94 10.58 -6.23
C THR A 87 3.35 9.92 -4.91
N HIS A 88 4.62 10.05 -4.53
CA HIS A 88 5.08 9.88 -3.17
C HIS A 88 4.96 11.21 -2.43
N ASN A 89 3.74 11.51 -1.96
CA ASN A 89 3.63 12.46 -0.87
C ASN A 89 4.44 11.90 0.31
N HIS A 90 5.63 12.47 0.54
CA HIS A 90 6.41 12.27 1.76
C HIS A 90 5.69 13.01 2.89
N TYR A 91 4.51 12.50 3.28
CA TYR A 91 3.88 12.92 4.51
C TYR A 91 4.78 12.44 5.64
N VAL A 92 5.51 13.37 6.25
CA VAL A 92 6.08 13.11 7.57
C VAL A 92 4.89 12.77 8.45
N LEU A 93 4.76 11.50 8.85
CA LEU A 93 3.67 11.04 9.71
C LEU A 93 3.76 11.78 11.04
N HIS A 94 3.08 12.91 11.14
CA HIS A 94 2.94 13.65 12.39
C HIS A 94 1.94 12.85 13.22
N SER A 95 2.42 11.99 14.11
CA SER A 95 1.55 11.38 15.09
C SER A 95 0.96 12.51 15.94
N LEU A 96 -0.36 12.63 15.97
CA LEU A 96 -1.08 13.62 16.79
C LEU A 96 -0.76 13.50 18.30
N ASN A 97 -0.04 12.44 18.70
CA ASN A 97 0.35 12.13 20.07
C ASN A 97 1.86 12.26 20.34
N ILE A 98 2.66 12.92 19.48
CA ILE A 98 4.11 13.07 19.71
C ILE A 98 4.38 13.76 21.05
N SER A 99 3.67 14.85 21.36
CA SER A 99 3.82 15.58 22.61
C SER A 99 3.48 14.73 23.84
N LYS A 100 2.39 13.96 23.78
CA LYS A 100 2.01 13.01 24.83
C LYS A 100 3.06 11.92 25.03
N ARG A 101 3.55 11.33 23.93
CA ARG A 101 4.58 10.28 23.95
C ARG A 101 5.90 10.79 24.51
N GLN A 102 6.30 12.01 24.18
CA GLN A 102 7.52 12.63 24.72
C GLN A 102 7.40 12.87 26.23
N ARG A 103 6.23 13.31 26.71
CA ARG A 103 5.96 13.46 28.16
C ARG A 103 6.00 12.13 28.90
N GLU A 104 5.34 11.10 28.37
CA GLU A 104 5.34 9.74 28.95
C GLU A 104 6.77 9.16 28.96
N LYS A 105 7.53 9.36 27.87
CA LYS A 105 8.93 8.93 27.81
C LYS A 105 9.78 9.60 28.90
N ALA A 106 9.65 10.92 29.06
CA ALA A 106 10.36 11.65 30.10
C ALA A 106 9.98 11.16 31.51
N GLN A 107 8.69 10.89 31.76
CA GLN A 107 8.23 10.32 33.02
C GLN A 107 8.87 8.95 33.28
N HIS A 108 8.82 8.03 32.31
CA HIS A 108 9.45 6.72 32.44
C HIS A 108 10.96 6.79 32.66
N GLU A 109 11.66 7.72 32.01
CA GLU A 109 13.09 7.92 32.22
C GLU A 109 13.39 8.37 33.66
N THR A 110 12.60 9.29 34.21
CA THR A 110 12.75 9.72 35.62
C THR A 110 12.45 8.60 36.61
N GLU A 111 11.43 7.79 36.36
CA GLU A 111 11.09 6.63 37.19
C GLU A 111 12.19 5.57 37.14
N LEU A 112 12.73 5.30 35.95
CA LEU A 112 13.81 4.34 35.74
C LEU A 112 15.08 4.78 36.46
N GLU A 113 15.43 6.06 36.41
CA GLU A 113 16.56 6.58 37.20
C GLU A 113 16.33 6.46 38.70
N ARG A 114 15.12 6.74 39.18
CA ARG A 114 14.76 6.57 40.59
C ARG A 114 14.90 5.11 41.02
N LEU A 115 14.36 4.18 40.24
CA LEU A 115 14.48 2.74 40.50
C LEU A 115 15.93 2.27 40.47
N LYS A 116 16.74 2.73 39.51
CA LYS A 116 18.19 2.43 39.47
C LYS A 116 18.91 2.95 40.71
N LYS A 117 18.61 4.16 41.17
CA LYS A 117 19.17 4.72 42.41
C LYS A 117 18.72 3.92 43.64
N GLN A 118 17.46 3.49 43.69
CA GLN A 118 16.96 2.63 44.76
C GLN A 118 17.65 1.26 44.74
N LEU A 119 17.72 0.59 43.60
CA LEU A 119 18.42 -0.69 43.43
C LEU A 119 19.91 -0.57 43.77
N GLY A 120 20.58 0.53 43.41
CA GLY A 120 21.98 0.76 43.78
C GLY A 120 22.19 1.00 45.28
N ARG A 121 21.21 1.59 45.97
CA ARG A 121 21.23 1.78 47.43
C ARG A 121 20.87 0.51 48.19
N VAL A 122 20.00 -0.32 47.61
CA VAL A 122 19.77 -1.70 48.06
C VAL A 122 20.99 -2.51 47.64
N ARG A 123 22.10 -2.37 48.39
CA ARG A 123 23.12 -3.41 48.40
C ARG A 123 22.38 -4.70 48.74
N THR A 124 22.47 -5.70 47.87
CA THR A 124 21.94 -7.03 48.14
C THR A 124 22.50 -7.47 49.48
N SER A 125 21.70 -7.37 50.55
CA SER A 125 22.01 -7.96 51.86
C SER A 125 22.13 -9.48 51.78
N TYR A 126 21.76 -10.03 50.62
CA TYR A 126 21.83 -11.44 50.27
C TYR A 126 23.25 -11.81 49.83
N PRO A 127 23.97 -12.63 50.63
CA PRO A 127 25.24 -13.20 50.23
C PRO A 127 24.98 -14.26 49.16
N VAL A 128 24.90 -13.82 47.90
CA VAL A 128 24.64 -14.68 46.73
C VAL A 128 25.52 -15.93 46.73
N ARG A 129 26.78 -15.79 47.18
CA ARG A 129 27.73 -16.91 47.33
C ARG A 129 27.27 -17.94 48.36
N GLN A 130 26.86 -17.51 49.56
CA GLN A 130 26.38 -18.43 50.60
C GLN A 130 25.11 -19.16 50.13
N TYR A 131 24.20 -18.48 49.44
CA TYR A 131 22.98 -19.12 48.93
C TYR A 131 23.27 -20.14 47.82
N GLN A 132 24.25 -19.86 46.95
CA GLN A 132 24.71 -20.81 45.95
C GLN A 132 25.37 -22.03 46.59
N GLU A 133 26.19 -21.82 47.62
CA GLU A 133 26.80 -22.89 48.40
C GLU A 133 25.75 -23.75 49.11
N ASP A 134 24.76 -23.13 49.74
CA ASP A 134 23.69 -23.83 50.45
C ASP A 134 22.75 -24.55 49.49
N PHE A 135 22.47 -23.97 48.33
CA PHE A 135 21.76 -24.65 47.25
C PHE A 135 22.52 -25.88 46.75
N ALA A 136 23.85 -25.79 46.57
CA ALA A 136 24.67 -26.92 46.17
C ALA A 136 24.71 -28.02 47.24
N LYS A 137 24.83 -27.65 48.53
CA LYS A 137 24.75 -28.58 49.66
C LYS A 137 23.40 -29.29 49.71
N ASN A 138 22.30 -28.55 49.59
CA ASN A 138 20.96 -29.12 49.59
C ASN A 138 20.72 -30.04 48.40
N LYS A 139 21.21 -29.68 47.21
CA LYS A 139 21.14 -30.54 46.02
C LYS A 139 21.90 -31.86 46.24
N ASN A 140 23.07 -31.81 46.89
CA ASN A 140 23.83 -33.02 47.23
C ASN A 140 23.10 -33.90 48.25
N VAL A 141 22.46 -33.32 49.25
CA VAL A 141 21.63 -34.05 50.22
C VAL A 141 20.43 -34.68 49.52
N GLN A 142 19.75 -33.93 48.66
CA GLN A 142 18.61 -34.42 47.89
C GLN A 142 19.01 -35.60 46.99
N ASN A 143 20.14 -35.51 46.30
CA ASN A 143 20.69 -36.60 45.48
C ASN A 143 21.07 -37.85 46.30
N ARG A 144 21.42 -37.69 47.58
CA ARG A 144 21.68 -38.81 48.50
C ARG A 144 20.41 -39.43 49.05
N LEU A 145 19.35 -38.64 49.22
CA LEU A 145 18.04 -39.09 49.72
C LEU A 145 17.18 -39.73 48.61
N THR A 146 17.47 -39.48 47.34
CA THR A 146 16.74 -40.08 46.23
C THR A 146 17.03 -41.59 46.14
N ARG A 147 15.98 -42.42 46.18
CA ARG A 147 16.08 -43.90 46.08
C ARG A 147 16.73 -44.41 44.78
N TYR A 148 16.78 -43.60 43.74
CA TYR A 148 17.30 -43.97 42.42
C TYR A 148 18.42 -43.02 41.98
N PRO A 149 19.48 -43.53 41.33
CA PRO A 149 20.57 -42.70 40.84
C PRO A 149 20.07 -41.77 39.73
N LEU A 150 20.38 -40.48 39.86
CA LEU A 150 20.10 -39.49 38.82
C LEU A 150 21.07 -39.71 37.65
N LYS A 151 20.54 -39.85 36.43
CA LYS A 151 21.36 -39.92 35.22
C LYS A 151 22.07 -38.59 35.02
N ILE A 152 23.39 -38.61 35.16
CA ILE A 152 24.28 -37.53 34.75
C ILE A 152 24.26 -37.52 33.21
N LYS A 153 23.82 -36.41 32.61
CA LYS A 153 23.99 -36.14 31.17
C LYS A 153 25.26 -35.32 30.97
#